data_AF-A0A843V4A2-F1
#
_entry.id   AF-A0A843V4A2-F1
#
_cell.length_a   1.000
_cell.length_b   1.000
_cell.length_c   1.000
_cell.angle_alpha   90.00
_cell.angle_beta   90.00
_cell.angle_gamma   90.00
#
_symmetry.space_group_name_H-M   'P 1'
#
loop_
_entity.id
_entity.type
_entity.pdbx_description
1 polymer ?
#
loop_
_entity_poly.entity_id
_entity_poly.type
_entity_poly.pdbx_seq_one_letter_code
_entity_poly.pdbx_strand_id
1 'polypeptide(L)'
;MPDAESSSARSPDVERRPLGHRTPSIKSQAQVSGAGCQTSNIVVEIPVHWGRASMVDAERRLLANALLDPCNERFVLLSESCIPLFNFTTVYSYLLGSPFSFISSFDDPRKVGRGRYRPQMAPVVTLRDWRKGSQWFEARRQVAAVVVSDRAIYPVFREHCRPPCYMDEHYIPTLVTKLLPWMNANRSLTWVDWSKGGSHPATVRGRHVSTHFVEGLRRRRGCSYGGGSTSICFLFARKFDGSTLGPLLRMATAILGF
;
A
#
# COMPACT_ATOMS: atom_id res chain seq x y z
N MET A 1 -28.75 66.05 34.92
CA MET A 1 -29.39 67.36 34.60
C MET A 1 -28.46 68.11 33.67
N PRO A 2 -28.95 68.72 32.58
CA PRO A 2 -29.20 68.03 31.31
C PRO A 2 -28.62 68.77 30.07
N ASP A 3 -28.86 68.18 28.88
CA ASP A 3 -28.91 68.74 27.50
C ASP A 3 -27.58 69.18 26.83
N ALA A 4 -27.33 69.08 25.51
CA ALA A 4 -28.18 68.89 24.33
C ALA A 4 -27.38 68.32 23.11
N GLU A 5 -28.12 67.88 22.09
CA GLU A 5 -27.77 67.15 20.85
C GLU A 5 -27.05 67.92 19.71
N SER A 6 -26.58 67.16 18.71
CA SER A 6 -26.73 67.36 17.23
C SER A 6 -25.39 67.22 16.47
N SER A 7 -25.25 66.60 15.29
CA SER A 7 -26.00 65.63 14.48
C SER A 7 -25.01 65.13 13.41
N SER A 8 -25.11 63.88 12.96
CA SER A 8 -24.41 63.41 11.75
C SER A 8 -25.18 62.25 11.14
N ALA A 9 -25.72 62.48 9.95
CA ALA A 9 -26.51 61.53 9.18
C ALA A 9 -25.63 60.45 8.51
N ARG A 10 -26.05 59.18 8.58
CA ARG A 10 -25.52 58.09 7.74
C ARG A 10 -26.66 57.38 7.00
N SER A 11 -26.34 57.01 5.76
CA SER A 11 -27.12 56.39 4.68
C SER A 11 -27.88 55.10 5.04
N PRO A 12 -28.89 54.71 4.23
CA PRO A 12 -29.80 53.61 4.55
C PRO A 12 -29.18 52.22 4.32
N ASP A 13 -29.58 51.30 5.21
CA ASP A 13 -29.30 49.87 5.18
C ASP A 13 -29.90 49.18 3.94
N VAL A 14 -29.04 48.47 3.19
CA VAL A 14 -29.45 47.53 2.15
C VAL A 14 -29.55 46.14 2.79
N GLU A 15 -30.79 45.73 3.04
CA GLU A 15 -31.16 44.41 3.56
C GLU A 15 -30.77 43.30 2.55
N ARG A 16 -29.75 42.51 2.89
CA ARG A 16 -29.33 41.34 2.10
C ARG A 16 -30.23 40.14 2.40
N ARG A 17 -31.02 39.72 1.41
CA ARG A 17 -31.75 38.43 1.44
C ARG A 17 -30.77 37.26 1.57
N PRO A 18 -31.03 36.25 2.41
CA PRO A 18 -30.21 35.05 2.45
C PRO A 18 -30.49 34.17 1.23
N LEU A 19 -29.43 33.82 0.50
CA LEU A 19 -29.44 32.80 -0.55
C LEU A 19 -29.71 31.44 0.11
N GLY A 20 -30.89 30.88 -0.16
CA GLY A 20 -31.23 29.52 0.23
C GLY A 20 -30.31 28.50 -0.46
N HIS A 21 -29.42 27.87 0.30
CA HIS A 21 -28.67 26.71 -0.17
C HIS A 21 -29.63 25.52 -0.30
N ARG A 22 -29.98 25.17 -1.54
CA ARG A 22 -30.53 23.85 -1.86
C ARG A 22 -29.41 22.83 -1.72
N THR A 23 -29.47 22.00 -0.68
CA THR A 23 -28.71 20.75 -0.60
C THR A 23 -29.20 19.82 -1.73
N PRO A 24 -28.33 19.33 -2.62
CA PRO A 24 -28.72 18.28 -3.56
C PRO A 24 -28.86 16.98 -2.76
N SER A 25 -30.09 16.56 -2.50
CA SER A 25 -30.38 15.19 -2.08
C SER A 25 -30.24 14.30 -3.31
N ILE A 26 -29.11 13.61 -3.42
CA ILE A 26 -28.94 12.53 -4.40
C ILE A 26 -29.75 11.34 -3.85
N LYS A 27 -30.95 11.13 -4.40
CA LYS A 27 -31.68 9.88 -4.23
C LYS A 27 -30.93 8.80 -5.03
N SER A 28 -30.24 7.89 -4.36
CA SER A 28 -29.80 6.65 -5.02
C SER A 28 -30.98 5.69 -5.11
N GLN A 29 -31.56 5.57 -6.29
CA GLN A 29 -32.32 4.39 -6.66
C GLN A 29 -31.85 3.95 -8.04
N ALA A 30 -30.96 2.97 -8.03
CA ALA A 30 -30.79 2.04 -9.13
C ALA A 30 -30.47 0.69 -8.50
N GLN A 31 -31.50 -0.12 -8.26
CA GLN A 31 -31.31 -1.57 -8.15
C GLN A 31 -31.00 -2.06 -9.56
N VAL A 32 -29.76 -2.48 -9.78
CA VAL A 32 -29.40 -3.35 -10.90
C VAL A 32 -29.01 -4.69 -10.30
N SER A 33 -29.94 -5.63 -10.38
CA SER A 33 -29.70 -7.05 -10.12
C SER A 33 -28.84 -7.61 -11.26
N GLY A 34 -27.54 -7.65 -11.03
CA GLY A 34 -26.55 -8.30 -11.89
C GLY A 34 -25.22 -8.35 -11.15
N ALA A 35 -24.44 -9.42 -11.32
CA ALA A 35 -23.10 -9.57 -10.76
C ALA A 35 -22.10 -8.60 -11.44
N GLY A 36 -22.33 -7.29 -11.31
CA GLY A 36 -21.46 -6.24 -11.81
C GLY A 36 -20.36 -5.91 -10.81
N CYS A 37 -19.21 -5.48 -11.32
CA CYS A 37 -18.12 -4.95 -10.49
C CYS A 37 -18.64 -3.77 -9.66
N GLN A 38 -18.35 -3.79 -8.35
CA GLN A 38 -18.84 -2.78 -7.42
C GLN A 38 -17.69 -1.89 -6.97
N THR A 39 -17.90 -0.59 -6.99
CA THR A 39 -16.96 0.34 -6.36
C THR A 39 -16.97 0.10 -4.85
N SER A 40 -15.82 -0.29 -4.30
CA SER A 40 -15.67 -0.51 -2.85
C SER A 40 -15.86 0.79 -2.07
N ASN A 41 -16.52 0.69 -0.91
CA ASN A 41 -16.76 1.81 0.00
C ASN A 41 -15.47 2.28 0.71
N ILE A 42 -15.50 3.52 1.23
CA ILE A 42 -14.46 4.04 2.11
C ILE A 42 -14.33 3.14 3.33
N VAL A 43 -13.13 2.61 3.56
CA VAL A 43 -12.80 1.85 4.77
C VAL A 43 -12.67 2.83 5.94
N VAL A 44 -13.33 2.55 7.06
CA VAL A 44 -13.17 3.35 8.29
C VAL A 44 -11.69 3.42 8.67
N GLU A 45 -11.23 4.62 8.98
CA GLU A 45 -9.84 4.91 9.35
C GLU A 45 -9.37 4.05 10.54
N ILE A 46 -8.15 3.52 10.44
CA ILE A 46 -7.49 2.80 11.51
C ILE A 46 -6.19 3.54 11.83
N PRO A 47 -6.00 4.03 13.06
CA PRO A 47 -4.71 4.54 13.50
C PRO A 47 -3.66 3.41 13.44
N VAL A 48 -2.68 3.56 12.54
CA VAL A 48 -1.60 2.59 12.37
C VAL A 48 -0.36 3.01 13.14
N HIS A 49 0.30 2.03 13.75
CA HIS A 49 1.58 2.22 14.42
C HIS A 49 2.60 1.29 13.79
N TRP A 50 3.77 1.85 13.47
CA TRP A 50 4.83 1.11 12.81
C TRP A 50 5.25 -0.14 13.60
N GLY A 51 5.38 -1.27 12.88
CA GLY A 51 5.80 -2.53 13.48
C GLY A 51 4.75 -3.25 14.35
N ARG A 52 3.58 -2.64 14.58
CA ARG A 52 2.55 -3.19 15.48
C ARG A 52 1.42 -3.88 14.72
N ALA A 53 0.62 -4.64 15.46
CA ALA A 53 -0.57 -5.31 14.94
C ALA A 53 -1.54 -4.37 14.21
N SER A 54 -1.67 -3.10 14.64
CA SER A 54 -2.58 -2.15 13.99
C SER A 54 -2.24 -1.87 12.53
N MET A 55 -0.97 -1.96 12.13
CA MET A 55 -0.57 -1.88 10.72
C MET A 55 -1.15 -3.04 9.92
N VAL A 56 -1.00 -4.26 10.43
CA VAL A 56 -1.51 -5.48 9.79
C VAL A 56 -3.04 -5.54 9.84
N ASP A 57 -3.68 -5.05 10.91
CA ASP A 57 -5.14 -4.92 10.99
C ASP A 57 -5.67 -4.02 9.87
N ALA A 58 -5.01 -2.87 9.62
CA ALA A 58 -5.37 -1.97 8.54
C ALA A 58 -5.19 -2.63 7.16
N GLU A 59 -4.05 -3.29 6.93
CA GLU A 59 -3.78 -4.02 5.68
C GLU A 59 -4.80 -5.13 5.42
N ARG A 60 -5.11 -5.95 6.43
CA ARG A 60 -6.13 -7.00 6.34
C ARG A 60 -7.51 -6.43 6.05
N ARG A 61 -7.84 -5.28 6.64
CA ARG A 61 -9.14 -4.63 6.40
C ARG A 61 -9.25 -4.03 5.00
N LEU A 62 -8.17 -3.46 4.47
CA LEU A 62 -8.09 -3.02 3.08
C LEU A 62 -8.30 -4.20 2.12
N LEU A 63 -7.63 -5.33 2.35
CA LEU A 63 -7.83 -6.55 1.58
C LEU A 63 -9.26 -7.07 1.68
N ALA A 64 -9.81 -7.16 2.90
CA ALA A 64 -11.17 -7.66 3.12
C ALA A 64 -12.21 -6.83 2.37
N ASN A 65 -12.09 -5.50 2.40
CA ASN A 65 -12.98 -4.59 1.70
C ASN A 65 -12.84 -4.73 0.18
N ALA A 66 -11.60 -4.79 -0.34
CA ALA A 66 -11.36 -4.93 -1.76
C ALA A 66 -11.82 -6.30 -2.31
N LEU A 67 -11.80 -7.36 -1.48
CA LEU A 67 -12.30 -8.69 -1.84
C LEU A 67 -13.82 -8.77 -1.99
N LEU A 68 -14.57 -7.79 -1.47
CA LEU A 68 -16.03 -7.72 -1.63
C LEU A 68 -16.43 -7.55 -3.10
N ASP A 69 -15.59 -6.90 -3.91
CA ASP A 69 -15.78 -6.86 -5.36
C ASP A 69 -15.25 -8.17 -5.98
N PRO A 70 -16.11 -8.99 -6.62
CA PRO A 70 -15.67 -10.21 -7.29
C PRO A 70 -14.75 -9.96 -8.48
N CYS A 71 -14.73 -8.76 -9.07
CA CYS A 71 -13.87 -8.42 -10.20
C CYS A 71 -12.40 -8.14 -9.80
N ASN A 72 -12.12 -7.94 -8.51
CA ASN A 72 -10.77 -7.68 -8.04
C ASN A 72 -9.95 -8.98 -7.96
N GLU A 73 -8.98 -9.11 -8.87
CA GLU A 73 -8.10 -10.28 -8.97
C GLU A 73 -6.69 -10.06 -8.39
N ARG A 74 -6.25 -8.79 -8.30
CA ARG A 74 -4.89 -8.39 -7.88
C ARG A 74 -4.98 -7.27 -6.87
N PHE A 75 -4.20 -7.36 -5.81
CA PHE A 75 -4.22 -6.43 -4.68
C PHE A 75 -2.81 -5.90 -4.48
N VAL A 76 -2.61 -4.61 -4.69
CA VAL A 76 -1.31 -3.94 -4.55
C VAL A 76 -1.38 -2.96 -3.39
N LEU A 77 -0.49 -3.11 -2.41
CA LEU A 77 -0.36 -2.16 -1.31
C LEU A 77 0.59 -1.02 -1.73
N LEU A 78 0.16 0.23 -1.57
CA LEU A 78 0.94 1.45 -1.88
C LEU A 78 0.79 2.52 -0.78
N SER A 79 1.67 3.51 -0.79
CA SER A 79 1.58 4.73 0.04
C SER A 79 1.68 5.98 -0.82
N GLU A 80 1.42 7.15 -0.23
CA GLU A 80 1.67 8.48 -0.81
C GLU A 80 3.11 8.70 -1.32
N SER A 81 4.07 7.91 -0.83
CA SER A 81 5.48 8.00 -1.21
C SER A 81 5.92 6.99 -2.28
N CYS A 82 4.95 6.27 -2.85
CA CYS A 82 5.15 5.33 -3.94
C CYS A 82 4.90 6.00 -5.29
N ILE A 83 5.68 5.62 -6.31
CA ILE A 83 5.47 6.04 -7.69
C ILE A 83 5.37 4.81 -8.61
N PRO A 84 4.57 4.87 -9.69
CA PRO A 84 4.62 3.86 -10.73
C PRO A 84 5.91 4.02 -11.56
N LEU A 85 6.51 2.89 -11.95
CA LEU A 85 7.65 2.87 -12.87
C LEU A 85 7.22 2.65 -14.33
N PHE A 86 5.99 2.22 -14.57
CA PHE A 86 5.42 1.92 -15.89
C PHE A 86 3.98 2.40 -15.97
N ASN A 87 3.45 2.55 -17.19
CA ASN A 87 2.04 2.87 -17.41
C ASN A 87 1.11 1.73 -16.96
N PHE A 88 -0.17 2.07 -16.85
CA PHE A 88 -1.19 1.15 -16.38
C PHE A 88 -1.27 -0.13 -17.23
N THR A 89 -1.23 -0.03 -18.56
CA THR A 89 -1.30 -1.19 -19.46
C THR A 89 -0.18 -2.21 -19.20
N THR A 90 1.04 -1.73 -18.97
CA THR A 90 2.19 -2.58 -18.65
C THR A 90 2.02 -3.24 -17.28
N VAL A 91 1.63 -2.46 -16.26
CA VAL A 91 1.38 -2.96 -14.90
C VAL A 91 0.27 -4.01 -14.91
N TYR A 92 -0.84 -3.71 -15.58
CA TYR A 92 -2.01 -4.60 -15.71
C TYR A 92 -1.64 -5.91 -16.39
N SER A 93 -0.97 -5.85 -17.54
CA SER A 93 -0.57 -7.04 -18.31
C SER A 93 0.44 -7.89 -17.54
N TYR A 94 1.39 -7.27 -16.84
CA TYR A 94 2.36 -7.97 -15.99
C TYR A 94 1.68 -8.69 -14.84
N LEU A 95 0.75 -8.02 -14.14
CA LEU A 95 0.08 -8.64 -13.01
C LEU A 95 -0.85 -9.75 -13.48
N LEU A 96 -1.73 -9.52 -14.46
CA LEU A 96 -2.67 -10.54 -14.91
C LEU A 96 -2.00 -11.73 -15.60
N GLY A 97 -0.87 -11.53 -16.28
CA GLY A 97 -0.14 -12.60 -16.93
C GLY A 97 0.62 -13.53 -15.97
N SER A 98 0.77 -13.18 -14.68
CA SER A 98 1.56 -13.96 -13.72
C SER A 98 0.69 -14.94 -12.93
N PRO A 99 1.02 -16.23 -12.83
CA PRO A 99 0.30 -17.13 -11.93
C PRO A 99 0.66 -16.91 -10.45
N PHE A 100 1.63 -16.05 -10.14
CA PHE A 100 2.13 -15.86 -8.78
C PHE A 100 1.67 -14.53 -8.17
N SER A 101 1.61 -14.52 -6.84
CA SER A 101 1.68 -13.29 -6.03
C SER A 101 3.14 -12.85 -5.87
N PHE A 102 3.35 -11.58 -5.58
CA PHE A 102 4.67 -11.01 -5.35
C PHE A 102 4.82 -10.48 -3.92
N ILE A 103 4.99 -11.42 -2.99
CA ILE A 103 5.31 -11.17 -1.58
C ILE A 103 6.77 -11.51 -1.36
N SER A 104 7.58 -10.52 -0.96
CA SER A 104 8.97 -10.77 -0.57
C SER A 104 9.00 -11.72 0.63
N SER A 105 9.71 -12.84 0.50
CA SER A 105 9.82 -13.85 1.55
C SER A 105 11.16 -14.55 1.49
N PHE A 106 11.94 -14.43 2.56
CA PHE A 106 13.25 -15.06 2.69
C PHE A 106 13.53 -15.40 4.16
N ASP A 107 14.42 -16.37 4.35
CA ASP A 107 14.92 -16.73 5.68
C ASP A 107 16.22 -15.95 5.94
N ASP A 108 16.13 -14.95 6.81
CA ASP A 108 17.23 -14.06 7.13
C ASP A 108 17.91 -14.52 8.43
N PRO A 109 19.14 -15.08 8.40
CA PRO A 109 19.79 -15.61 9.59
C PRO A 109 20.24 -14.53 10.57
N ARG A 110 20.19 -13.24 10.19
CA ARG A 110 20.67 -12.13 11.02
C ARG A 110 19.71 -11.79 12.15
N LYS A 111 20.15 -10.91 13.07
CA LYS A 111 19.33 -10.39 14.18
C LYS A 111 18.00 -9.77 13.73
N VAL A 112 17.99 -9.13 12.56
CA VAL A 112 16.82 -8.49 11.95
C VAL A 112 15.85 -9.48 11.27
N GLY A 113 16.17 -10.78 11.27
CA GLY A 113 15.39 -11.87 10.69
C GLY A 113 15.01 -12.89 11.76
N ARG A 114 15.71 -14.04 11.77
CA ARG A 114 15.55 -15.09 12.79
C ARG A 114 15.71 -14.59 14.22
N GLY A 115 16.55 -13.58 14.46
CA GLY A 115 16.72 -12.99 15.79
C GLY A 115 15.49 -12.27 16.35
N ARG A 116 14.45 -12.03 15.53
CA ARG A 116 13.16 -11.47 15.96
C ARG A 116 12.10 -12.54 16.27
N TYR A 117 12.37 -13.80 15.95
CA TYR A 117 11.48 -14.91 16.26
C TYR A 117 11.39 -15.12 17.78
N ARG A 118 10.18 -15.44 18.27
CA ARG A 118 9.94 -15.76 19.68
C ARG A 118 9.55 -17.23 19.83
N PRO A 119 10.24 -18.04 20.65
CA PRO A 119 9.90 -19.46 20.82
C PRO A 119 8.45 -19.73 21.25
N GLN A 120 7.81 -18.79 21.94
CA GLN A 120 6.40 -18.87 22.36
C GLN A 120 5.42 -18.95 21.18
N MET A 121 5.87 -18.66 19.95
CA MET A 121 5.03 -18.81 18.76
C MET A 121 4.85 -20.28 18.34
N ALA A 122 5.69 -21.18 18.86
CA ALA A 122 5.55 -22.62 18.65
C ALA A 122 4.38 -23.19 19.49
N PRO A 123 3.70 -24.24 19.01
CA PRO A 123 3.98 -25.01 17.79
C PRO A 123 3.37 -24.42 16.51
N VAL A 124 2.51 -23.39 16.61
CA VAL A 124 1.74 -22.86 15.47
C VAL A 124 2.65 -22.26 14.40
N VAL A 125 3.65 -21.48 14.82
CA VAL A 125 4.69 -20.93 13.96
C VAL A 125 6.03 -21.34 14.53
N THR A 126 6.71 -22.25 13.85
CA THR A 126 8.06 -22.68 14.22
C THR A 126 9.12 -21.75 13.60
N LEU A 127 10.36 -21.83 14.09
CA LEU A 127 11.47 -21.09 13.48
C LEU A 127 11.69 -21.45 12.00
N ARG A 128 11.34 -22.67 11.57
CA ARG A 128 11.44 -23.09 10.16
C ARG A 128 10.40 -22.41 9.27
N ASP A 129 9.23 -22.10 9.85
CA ASP A 129 8.17 -21.37 9.17
C ASP A 129 8.49 -19.88 9.06
N TRP A 130 9.26 -19.33 10.01
CA TRP A 130 9.56 -17.90 10.13
C TRP A 130 10.19 -17.32 8.86
N ARG A 131 9.58 -16.26 8.34
CA ARG A 131 10.10 -15.51 7.19
C ARG A 131 10.19 -14.04 7.47
N LYS A 132 11.09 -13.38 6.75
CA LYS A 132 11.19 -11.94 6.64
C LYS A 132 10.83 -11.52 5.22
N GLY A 133 10.22 -10.36 5.10
CA GLY A 133 9.81 -9.78 3.83
C GLY A 133 9.75 -8.26 3.86
N SER A 134 9.08 -7.72 2.85
CA SER A 134 8.68 -6.31 2.81
C SER A 134 7.22 -6.20 3.22
N GLN A 135 6.86 -5.11 3.88
CA GLN A 135 5.47 -4.70 4.04
C GLN A 135 4.74 -4.56 2.69
N TRP A 136 5.43 -4.09 1.65
CA TRP A 136 4.83 -3.86 0.33
C TRP A 136 4.72 -5.16 -0.45
N PHE A 137 3.47 -5.54 -0.74
CA PHE A 137 3.13 -6.73 -1.49
C PHE A 137 2.26 -6.42 -2.69
N GLU A 138 2.31 -7.34 -3.65
CA GLU A 138 1.16 -7.65 -4.51
C GLU A 138 0.68 -9.06 -4.16
N ALA A 139 -0.64 -9.25 -4.12
CA ALA A 139 -1.27 -10.53 -3.87
C ALA A 139 -2.37 -10.83 -4.88
N ARG A 140 -2.45 -12.09 -5.31
CA ARG A 140 -3.61 -12.63 -6.03
C ARG A 140 -4.80 -12.76 -5.09
N ARG A 141 -6.02 -12.72 -5.64
CA ARG A 141 -7.28 -12.92 -4.91
C ARG A 141 -7.26 -14.11 -3.95
N GLN A 142 -6.78 -15.26 -4.41
CA GLN A 142 -6.68 -16.46 -3.57
C GLN A 142 -5.74 -16.28 -2.36
N VAL A 143 -4.58 -15.64 -2.55
CA VAL A 143 -3.63 -15.35 -1.46
C VAL A 143 -4.19 -14.30 -0.52
N ALA A 144 -4.80 -13.24 -1.05
CA ALA A 144 -5.47 -12.19 -0.27
C ALA A 144 -6.61 -12.77 0.60
N ALA A 145 -7.41 -13.68 0.05
CA ALA A 145 -8.47 -14.36 0.80
C ALA A 145 -7.91 -15.13 2.00
N VAL A 146 -6.81 -15.87 1.82
CA VAL A 146 -6.13 -16.59 2.91
C VAL A 146 -5.57 -15.64 3.97
N VAL A 147 -4.99 -14.50 3.57
CA VAL A 147 -4.51 -13.48 4.51
C VAL A 147 -5.65 -12.93 5.39
N VAL A 148 -6.82 -12.67 4.79
CA VAL A 148 -7.99 -12.13 5.50
C VAL A 148 -8.68 -13.18 6.36
N SER A 149 -8.76 -14.43 5.90
CA SER A 149 -9.44 -15.52 6.59
C SER A 149 -8.59 -16.20 7.68
N ASP A 150 -7.29 -15.87 7.78
CA ASP A 150 -6.42 -16.49 8.77
C ASP A 150 -6.88 -16.20 10.21
N ARG A 151 -7.14 -17.29 10.94
CA ARG A 151 -7.54 -17.32 12.36
C ARG A 151 -6.54 -18.08 13.24
N ALA A 152 -5.47 -18.61 12.68
CA ALA A 152 -4.52 -19.48 13.39
C ALA A 152 -3.17 -18.79 13.60
N ILE A 153 -2.58 -18.21 12.54
CA ILE A 153 -1.22 -17.66 12.60
C ILE A 153 -1.25 -16.21 13.09
N TYR A 154 -2.22 -15.42 12.64
CA TYR A 154 -2.34 -14.02 13.02
C TYR A 154 -2.48 -13.77 14.52
N PRO A 155 -3.33 -14.50 15.29
CA PRO A 155 -3.41 -14.32 16.74
C PRO A 155 -2.06 -14.54 17.43
N VAL A 156 -1.30 -15.54 17.00
CA VAL A 156 0.04 -15.86 17.54
C VAL A 156 1.02 -14.72 17.27
N PHE A 157 1.01 -14.16 16.06
CA PHE A 157 1.79 -12.97 15.75
C PHE A 157 1.34 -11.76 16.59
N ARG A 158 0.04 -11.52 16.69
CA ARG A 158 -0.52 -10.39 17.47
C ARG A 158 -0.12 -10.47 18.94
N GLU A 159 -0.08 -11.67 19.50
CA GLU A 159 0.28 -11.89 20.89
C GLU A 159 1.79 -11.75 21.14
N HIS A 160 2.61 -12.39 20.31
CA HIS A 160 4.04 -12.59 20.59
C HIS A 160 4.99 -11.72 19.76
N CYS A 161 4.61 -11.24 18.57
CA CYS A 161 5.46 -10.34 17.78
C CYS A 161 5.36 -8.91 18.32
N ARG A 162 6.17 -8.62 19.34
CA ARG A 162 6.36 -7.29 19.92
C ARG A 162 7.79 -6.81 19.66
N PRO A 163 8.06 -5.48 19.63
CA PRO A 163 9.39 -4.95 19.44
C PRO A 163 10.45 -5.75 20.23
N PRO A 164 11.57 -6.14 19.60
CA PRO A 164 12.07 -5.71 18.29
C PRO A 164 11.49 -6.48 17.06
N CYS A 165 10.38 -7.21 17.21
CA CYS A 165 9.64 -7.84 16.10
C CYS A 165 8.69 -6.84 15.42
N TYR A 166 8.63 -6.87 14.08
CA TYR A 166 7.76 -6.03 13.26
C TYR A 166 6.79 -6.89 12.45
N MET A 167 5.50 -6.84 12.80
CA MET A 167 4.50 -7.76 12.25
C MET A 167 4.33 -7.61 10.74
N ASP A 168 4.34 -6.37 10.25
CA ASP A 168 4.24 -5.98 8.84
C ASP A 168 5.40 -6.51 7.97
N GLU A 169 6.55 -6.85 8.57
CA GLU A 169 7.69 -7.45 7.84
C GLU A 169 7.74 -8.99 7.92
N HIS A 170 6.96 -9.61 8.80
CA HIS A 170 7.10 -11.05 9.12
C HIS A 170 5.82 -11.88 8.98
N TYR A 171 4.65 -11.32 9.27
CA TYR A 171 3.38 -12.05 9.31
C TYR A 171 2.98 -12.60 7.94
N ILE A 172 2.72 -11.73 6.95
CA ILE A 172 2.26 -12.15 5.62
C ILE A 172 3.30 -13.07 4.94
N PRO A 173 4.61 -12.77 4.94
CA PRO A 173 5.62 -13.68 4.37
C PRO A 173 5.61 -15.07 5.02
N THR A 174 5.47 -15.14 6.35
CA THR A 174 5.42 -16.41 7.10
C THR A 174 4.15 -17.19 6.78
N LEU A 175 2.99 -16.53 6.80
CA LEU A 175 1.70 -17.14 6.46
C LEU A 175 1.72 -17.75 5.05
N VAL A 176 2.13 -16.96 4.06
CA VAL A 176 2.11 -17.39 2.65
C VAL A 176 3.13 -18.49 2.39
N THR A 177 4.31 -18.43 3.01
CA THR A 177 5.31 -19.49 2.86
C THR A 177 4.87 -20.78 3.51
N LYS A 178 4.17 -20.70 4.65
CA LYS A 178 3.68 -21.87 5.37
C LYS A 178 2.48 -22.53 4.67
N LEU A 179 1.57 -21.74 4.10
CA LEU A 179 0.30 -22.27 3.56
C LEU A 179 0.25 -22.36 2.04
N LEU A 180 0.88 -21.44 1.30
CA LEU A 180 0.76 -21.30 -0.15
C LEU A 180 2.12 -21.06 -0.85
N PRO A 181 3.19 -21.82 -0.54
CA PRO A 181 4.52 -21.56 -1.09
C PRO A 181 4.57 -21.63 -2.63
N TRP A 182 3.71 -22.45 -3.26
CA TRP A 182 3.62 -22.59 -4.71
C TRP A 182 2.93 -21.41 -5.42
N MET A 183 2.31 -20.49 -4.68
CA MET A 183 1.60 -19.35 -5.23
C MET A 183 2.40 -18.04 -5.16
N ASN A 184 3.63 -18.07 -4.65
CA ASN A 184 4.41 -16.87 -4.39
C ASN A 184 5.74 -16.85 -5.14
N ALA A 185 6.09 -15.71 -5.73
CA ALA A 185 7.38 -15.50 -6.40
C ALA A 185 8.54 -15.18 -5.43
N ASN A 186 8.26 -15.06 -4.12
CA ASN A 186 9.23 -14.75 -3.06
C ASN A 186 10.02 -13.45 -3.27
N ARG A 187 9.39 -12.46 -3.92
CA ARG A 187 9.95 -11.13 -4.20
C ARG A 187 8.87 -10.07 -4.17
N SER A 188 9.24 -8.82 -3.92
CA SER A 188 8.34 -7.66 -4.06
C SER A 188 8.47 -7.02 -5.44
N LEU A 189 7.39 -6.41 -5.92
CA LEU A 189 7.38 -5.55 -7.12
C LEU A 189 7.62 -4.06 -6.79
N THR A 190 7.89 -3.73 -5.53
CA THR A 190 8.17 -2.37 -5.09
C THR A 190 9.65 -2.22 -4.77
N TRP A 191 10.36 -1.42 -5.57
CA TRP A 191 11.75 -1.07 -5.31
C TRP A 191 11.87 -0.16 -4.09
N VAL A 192 12.91 -0.40 -3.29
CA VAL A 192 13.22 0.37 -2.10
C VAL A 192 14.72 0.61 -2.01
N ASP A 193 15.13 1.85 -1.70
CA ASP A 193 16.55 2.18 -1.47
C ASP A 193 16.96 1.88 -0.02
N TRP A 194 17.77 0.82 0.16
CA TRP A 194 18.37 0.47 1.45
C TRP A 194 19.86 0.84 1.55
N SER A 195 20.40 1.61 0.60
CA SER A 195 21.83 1.94 0.54
C SER A 195 22.37 2.65 1.79
N LYS A 196 21.52 3.41 2.48
CA LYS A 196 21.89 4.11 3.74
C LYS A 196 21.86 3.21 4.98
N GLY A 197 21.36 1.99 4.88
CA GLY A 197 21.12 1.12 6.04
C GLY A 197 20.07 1.67 7.01
N GLY A 198 19.98 1.05 8.19
CA GLY A 198 19.05 1.43 9.26
C GLY A 198 17.67 0.76 9.16
N SER A 199 16.73 1.26 9.97
CA SER A 199 15.37 0.70 10.11
C SER A 199 14.39 1.20 9.05
N HIS A 200 14.78 2.20 8.27
CA HIS A 200 13.94 2.80 7.24
C HIS A 200 14.73 3.03 5.95
N PRO A 201 14.07 2.90 4.79
CA PRO A 201 14.75 3.14 3.53
C PRO A 201 15.07 4.61 3.31
N ALA A 202 16.07 4.87 2.48
CA ALA A 202 16.46 6.20 2.08
C ALA A 202 15.31 6.90 1.33
N THR A 203 15.17 8.20 1.57
CA THR A 203 14.21 9.04 0.85
C THR A 203 14.86 9.62 -0.40
N VAL A 204 14.26 9.35 -1.56
CA VAL A 204 14.60 9.96 -2.84
C VAL A 204 14.00 11.36 -2.85
N ARG A 205 14.86 12.36 -3.11
CA ARG A 205 14.49 13.77 -3.20
C ARG A 205 14.55 14.23 -4.64
N GLY A 206 13.93 15.35 -4.98
CA GLY A 206 13.88 15.89 -6.35
C GLY A 206 15.23 15.99 -7.04
N ARG A 207 16.29 16.40 -6.31
CA ARG A 207 17.66 16.45 -6.82
C ARG A 207 18.26 15.10 -7.24
N HIS A 208 17.71 13.99 -6.76
CA HIS A 208 18.16 12.64 -7.11
C HIS A 208 17.38 12.09 -8.33
N VAL A 209 16.29 12.73 -8.73
CA VAL A 209 15.39 12.24 -9.78
C VAL A 209 15.87 12.72 -11.14
N SER A 210 16.26 11.77 -12.00
CA SER A 210 16.69 11.99 -13.37
C SER A 210 16.19 10.87 -14.29
N THR A 211 16.19 11.11 -15.61
CA THR A 211 15.84 10.09 -16.61
C THR A 211 16.67 8.82 -16.43
N HIS A 212 17.99 8.99 -16.25
CA HIS A 212 18.92 7.88 -16.02
C HIS A 212 18.55 7.09 -14.75
N PHE A 213 18.20 7.77 -13.66
CA PHE A 213 17.79 7.11 -12.42
C PHE A 213 16.53 6.26 -12.61
N VAL A 214 15.46 6.83 -13.20
CA VAL A 214 14.19 6.10 -13.40
C VAL A 214 14.36 4.95 -14.39
N GLU A 215 15.11 5.15 -15.47
CA GLU A 215 15.43 4.09 -16.44
C GLU A 215 16.28 2.97 -15.83
N GLY A 216 17.19 3.31 -14.92
CA GLY A 216 17.95 2.33 -14.15
C GLY A 216 17.06 1.43 -13.28
N LEU A 217 15.97 1.98 -12.74
CA LEU A 217 14.97 1.19 -12.01
C LEU A 217 14.15 0.29 -12.95
N ARG A 218 13.78 0.81 -14.14
CA ARG A 218 12.98 0.10 -15.14
C ARG A 218 13.72 -1.04 -15.85
N ARG A 219 15.03 -0.91 -16.07
CA ARG A 219 15.86 -1.87 -16.81
C ARG A 219 16.70 -2.77 -15.91
N ARG A 220 16.37 -2.85 -14.63
CA ARG A 220 17.10 -3.68 -13.67
C ARG A 220 16.99 -5.17 -14.06
N ARG A 221 18.10 -5.88 -13.97
CA ARG A 221 18.20 -7.32 -14.32
C ARG A 221 18.37 -8.19 -13.08
N GLY A 222 18.37 -9.50 -13.27
CA GLY A 222 18.70 -10.49 -12.24
C GLY A 222 17.47 -10.94 -11.44
N CYS A 223 16.31 -10.96 -12.09
CA CYS A 223 15.07 -11.26 -11.44
C CYS A 223 14.15 -12.05 -12.38
N SER A 224 13.28 -12.89 -11.81
CA SER A 224 12.49 -13.84 -12.58
C SER A 224 11.01 -13.45 -12.67
N TYR A 225 10.38 -13.93 -13.74
CA TYR A 225 8.94 -13.86 -14.00
C TYR A 225 8.51 -15.17 -14.67
N GLY A 226 7.58 -15.91 -14.05
CA GLY A 226 7.13 -17.19 -14.60
C GLY A 226 8.23 -18.25 -14.77
N GLY A 227 9.32 -18.17 -13.98
CA GLY A 227 10.51 -19.04 -14.13
C GLY A 227 11.52 -18.57 -15.18
N GLY A 228 11.19 -17.59 -16.02
CA GLY A 228 12.10 -16.98 -16.99
C GLY A 228 12.79 -15.72 -16.47
N SER A 229 13.88 -15.31 -17.12
CA SER A 229 14.53 -14.02 -16.87
C SER A 229 13.68 -12.87 -17.40
N THR A 230 13.56 -11.78 -16.65
CA THR A 230 12.85 -10.56 -17.08
C THR A 230 13.69 -9.31 -16.87
N SER A 231 13.45 -8.30 -17.69
CA SER A 231 13.99 -6.94 -17.51
C SER A 231 13.13 -6.08 -16.57
N ILE A 232 11.92 -6.53 -16.21
CA ILE A 232 11.01 -5.79 -15.31
C ILE A 232 11.05 -6.43 -13.93
N CYS A 233 11.86 -5.83 -13.05
CA CYS A 233 11.96 -6.29 -11.67
C CYS A 233 10.98 -5.63 -10.70
N PHE A 234 10.59 -4.39 -10.98
CA PHE A 234 9.76 -3.60 -10.10
C PHE A 234 8.75 -2.84 -10.93
N LEU A 235 7.49 -2.82 -10.49
CA LEU A 235 6.44 -2.01 -11.08
C LEU A 235 6.29 -0.67 -10.36
N PHE A 236 6.73 -0.61 -9.10
CA PHE A 236 6.62 0.56 -8.24
C PHE A 236 7.96 0.87 -7.58
N ALA A 237 8.12 2.09 -7.09
CA ALA A 237 9.30 2.51 -6.35
C ALA A 237 8.93 3.40 -5.16
N ARG A 238 9.72 3.33 -4.08
CA ARG A 238 9.61 4.16 -2.87
C ARG A 238 10.98 4.38 -2.23
N LYS A 239 11.22 5.37 -1.37
CA LYS A 239 10.32 6.38 -0.79
C LYS A 239 10.61 7.74 -1.42
N PHE A 240 9.67 8.30 -2.17
CA PHE A 240 9.80 9.59 -2.84
C PHE A 240 9.15 10.68 -1.98
N ASP A 241 9.83 11.81 -1.78
CA ASP A 241 9.23 12.98 -1.11
C ASP A 241 8.54 13.93 -2.11
N GLY A 242 7.82 14.93 -1.60
CA GLY A 242 7.08 15.89 -2.43
C GLY A 242 7.95 16.68 -3.42
N SER A 243 9.25 16.85 -3.15
CA SER A 243 10.15 17.56 -4.07
C SER A 243 10.41 16.79 -5.37
N THR A 244 10.01 15.52 -5.44
CA THR A 244 10.16 14.67 -6.62
C THR A 244 9.07 14.88 -7.67
N LEU A 245 7.91 15.46 -7.29
CA LEU A 245 6.75 15.58 -8.18
C LEU A 245 7.06 16.35 -9.47
N GLY A 246 7.64 17.54 -9.34
CA GLY A 246 7.99 18.37 -10.51
C GLY A 246 8.93 17.67 -11.49
N PRO A 247 10.09 17.13 -11.04
CA PRO A 247 10.96 16.31 -11.89
C PRO A 247 10.26 15.11 -12.54
N LEU A 248 9.44 14.36 -11.80
CA LEU A 248 8.74 13.19 -12.31
C LEU A 248 7.72 13.56 -13.40
N LEU A 249 6.93 14.62 -13.19
CA LEU A 249 5.95 15.08 -14.18
C LEU A 249 6.60 15.53 -15.48
N ARG A 250 7.76 16.18 -15.43
CA ARG A 250 8.52 16.55 -16.64
C ARG A 250 8.99 15.34 -17.45
N MET A 251 9.07 14.16 -16.85
CA MET A 251 9.50 12.92 -17.48
C MET A 251 8.35 11.95 -17.78
N ALA A 252 7.11 12.30 -17.40
CA ALA A 252 5.96 11.40 -17.46
C ALA A 252 5.70 10.87 -18.87
N THR A 253 5.64 11.76 -19.86
CA THR A 253 5.39 11.35 -21.25
C THR A 253 6.57 10.61 -21.88
N ALA A 254 7.80 11.05 -21.59
CA ALA A 254 9.00 10.46 -22.19
C ALA A 254 9.33 9.07 -21.64
N ILE A 255 9.06 8.80 -20.35
CA ILE A 255 9.50 7.58 -19.67
C ILE A 255 8.32 6.78 -19.17
N LEU A 256 7.38 7.42 -18.46
CA LEU A 256 6.30 6.71 -17.79
C LEU A 256 5.18 6.29 -18.76
N GLY A 257 5.10 6.93 -19.93
CA GLY A 257 4.18 6.57 -21.02
C GLY A 257 2.74 7.01 -20.73
N PHE A 258 2.60 8.18 -20.11
CA PHE A 258 1.33 8.88 -19.90
C PHE A 258 1.21 10.11 -20.81
#